data_AF-A0A0Q5YY53-F1
#
_entry.id   AF-A0A0Q5YY53-F1
#
_cell.length_a   1.000
_cell.length_b   1.000
_cell.length_c   1.000
_cell.angle_alpha   90.00
_cell.angle_beta   90.00
_cell.angle_gamma   90.00
#
_symmetry.space_group_name_H-M   'P 1'
#
loop_
_entity.id
_entity.type
_entity.pdbx_description
1 polymer ?
#
loop_
_entity_poly.entity_id
_entity_poly.type
_entity_poly.pdbx_seq_one_letter_code
_entity_poly.pdbx_strand_id
1 'polypeptide(L)'
;MEQARTPTTSTTSATKSGSDTYYVDDVGDKVVEATGAVGTDLVYASVSYGLSGADLENLILTGTGNLNGTGNGLANVITGNAGANVLNGLVGADTMSPAPATSMGPATASPT
;
A
#
# COMPACT_ATOMS: atom_id res chain seq x y z
N MET A 1 -16.45 13.19 0.47
CA MET A 1 -15.20 13.35 -0.31
C MET A 1 -14.25 14.09 0.60
N GLU A 2 -13.57 13.39 1.51
CA GLU A 2 -12.63 14.02 2.43
C GLU A 2 -11.37 14.36 1.64
N GLN A 3 -11.06 15.65 1.60
CA GLN A 3 -10.00 16.23 0.79
C GLN A 3 -8.66 16.06 1.51
N ALA A 4 -7.68 15.48 0.82
CA ALA A 4 -6.28 15.48 1.22
C ALA A 4 -5.79 16.93 1.39
N ARG A 5 -5.45 17.33 2.61
CA ARG A 5 -4.68 18.56 2.89
C ARG A 5 -3.22 18.14 3.11
N THR A 6 -2.33 18.85 2.44
CA THR A 6 -0.86 18.86 2.52
C THR A 6 -0.27 18.37 3.87
N PRO A 7 0.74 17.48 3.88
CA PRO A 7 1.20 16.79 5.08
C PRO A 7 2.39 17.49 5.72
N THR A 8 2.45 17.44 7.05
CA THR A 8 3.76 17.46 7.71
C THR A 8 3.92 16.47 8.86
N THR A 9 2.86 15.82 9.38
CA THR A 9 2.95 14.77 10.43
C THR A 9 1.57 14.09 10.65
N SER A 10 0.80 13.78 9.61
CA SER A 10 -0.62 13.47 9.80
C SER A 10 -0.84 11.98 10.07
N THR A 11 -1.16 11.63 11.32
CA THR A 11 -1.76 10.32 11.63
C THR A 11 -3.20 10.32 11.16
N THR A 12 -3.54 9.48 10.18
CA THR A 12 -4.94 9.26 9.75
C THR A 12 -5.53 8.10 10.53
N SER A 13 -6.70 8.29 11.14
CA SER A 13 -7.36 7.29 11.98
C SER A 13 -8.78 7.00 11.46
N ALA A 14 -9.13 5.72 11.32
CA ALA A 14 -10.40 5.24 10.80
C ALA A 14 -11.53 5.14 11.81
N THR A 15 -12.71 4.92 11.26
CA THR A 15 -13.86 4.41 12.02
C THR A 15 -13.76 2.90 12.18
N LYS A 16 -14.24 2.36 13.30
CA LYS A 16 -14.17 0.92 13.62
C LYS A 16 -14.88 -0.02 12.60
N SER A 17 -15.66 0.51 11.67
CA SER A 17 -16.44 -0.31 10.73
C SER A 17 -16.46 0.33 9.35
N GLY A 18 -16.07 -0.42 8.33
CA GLY A 18 -15.99 0.06 6.96
C GLY A 18 -14.70 -0.40 6.30
N SER A 19 -14.63 -0.24 4.98
CA SER A 19 -13.38 -0.37 4.24
C SER A 19 -12.91 1.02 3.89
N ASP A 20 -11.86 1.47 4.57
CA ASP A 20 -11.30 2.80 4.46
C ASP A 20 -10.11 2.83 3.49
N THR A 21 -9.82 4.01 2.94
CA THR A 21 -8.71 4.22 1.99
C THR A 21 -7.84 5.37 2.44
N TYR A 22 -6.54 5.13 2.47
CA TYR A 22 -5.52 6.04 2.97
C TYR A 22 -4.49 6.37 1.90
N TYR A 23 -3.92 7.57 2.01
CA TYR A 23 -2.83 8.03 1.17
C TYR A 23 -1.66 8.44 2.05
N VAL A 24 -0.50 7.87 1.78
CA VAL A 24 0.77 8.12 2.50
C VAL A 24 1.76 8.68 1.50
N ASP A 25 2.24 9.89 1.74
CA ASP A 25 3.20 10.58 0.88
C ASP A 25 4.48 11.02 1.59
N ASP A 26 4.53 10.93 2.91
CA ASP A 26 5.75 11.10 3.69
C ASP A 26 6.12 9.83 4.48
N VAL A 27 7.42 9.60 4.65
CA VAL A 27 7.94 8.44 5.42
C VAL A 27 7.62 8.52 6.91
N GLY A 28 7.29 9.70 7.42
CA GLY A 28 6.86 9.94 8.79
C GLY A 28 5.37 9.69 9.04
N ASP A 29 4.56 9.55 7.99
CA ASP A 29 3.13 9.32 8.14
C ASP A 29 2.83 7.90 8.66
N LYS A 30 1.74 7.79 9.40
CA LYS A 30 1.26 6.51 9.93
C LYS A 30 -0.25 6.42 9.79
N VAL A 31 -0.69 5.28 9.29
CA VAL A 31 -2.10 4.85 9.31
C VAL A 31 -2.31 4.02 10.57
N VAL A 32 -3.29 4.42 11.39
CA VAL A 32 -3.62 3.74 12.64
C VAL A 32 -5.12 3.44 12.68
N GLU A 33 -5.43 2.16 12.58
CA GLU A 33 -6.75 1.59 12.78
C GLU A 33 -7.01 1.32 14.27
N ALA A 34 -8.29 1.37 14.66
CA ALA A 34 -8.71 0.96 15.98
C ALA A 34 -8.69 -0.57 16.07
N THR A 35 -8.16 -1.13 17.16
CA THR A 35 -8.13 -2.59 17.33
C THR A 35 -9.52 -3.22 17.24
N GLY A 36 -9.63 -4.26 16.41
CA GLY A 36 -10.89 -4.93 16.11
C GLY A 36 -11.78 -4.10 15.18
N ALA A 37 -11.17 -3.27 14.33
CA ALA A 37 -11.84 -2.72 13.17
C ALA A 37 -12.32 -3.86 12.27
N VAL A 38 -13.44 -3.64 11.60
CA VAL A 38 -13.99 -4.58 10.64
C VAL A 38 -14.02 -3.90 9.28
N GLY A 39 -13.41 -4.53 8.29
CA GLY A 39 -13.08 -3.83 7.08
C GLY A 39 -12.15 -4.59 6.17
N THR A 40 -11.73 -3.91 5.13
CA THR A 40 -10.65 -4.36 4.24
C THR A 40 -10.03 -3.09 3.71
N ASP A 41 -8.99 -2.65 4.40
CA ASP A 41 -8.51 -1.29 4.31
C ASP A 41 -7.36 -1.20 3.31
N LEU A 42 -7.27 -0.07 2.62
CA LEU A 42 -6.33 0.13 1.52
C LEU A 42 -5.44 1.34 1.74
N VAL A 43 -4.13 1.11 1.72
CA VAL A 43 -3.13 2.18 1.75
C VAL A 43 -2.50 2.34 0.37
N TYR A 44 -2.61 3.54 -0.19
CA TYR A 44 -1.79 3.99 -1.31
C TYR A 44 -0.57 4.73 -0.75
N ALA A 45 0.63 4.24 -1.05
CA ALA A 45 1.86 4.86 -0.56
C ALA A 45 2.79 5.29 -1.70
N SER A 46 3.16 6.57 -1.73
CA SER A 46 4.15 7.10 -2.68
C SER A 46 5.59 7.02 -2.17
N VAL A 47 5.77 6.51 -0.95
CA VAL A 47 7.04 6.23 -0.27
C VAL A 47 7.12 4.75 0.12
N SER A 48 8.29 4.31 0.62
CA SER A 48 8.39 2.97 1.22
C SER A 48 7.55 2.93 2.48
N TYR A 49 6.74 1.89 2.65
CA TYR A 49 5.74 1.87 3.71
C TYR A 49 5.49 0.47 4.26
N GLY A 50 5.14 0.42 5.55
CA GLY A 50 4.81 -0.82 6.25
C GLY A 50 3.47 -0.72 6.96
N LEU A 51 2.65 -1.78 6.86
CA LEU A 51 1.32 -1.87 7.48
C LEU A 51 1.40 -2.17 8.99
N SER A 52 2.25 -1.44 9.72
CA SER A 52 2.52 -1.67 11.15
C SER A 52 1.33 -1.40 12.09
N GLY A 53 0.24 -0.82 11.59
CA GLY A 53 -1.04 -0.71 12.28
C GLY A 53 -1.76 -2.06 12.38
N ALA A 54 -2.62 -2.22 13.40
CA ALA A 54 -3.55 -3.34 13.44
C ALA A 54 -4.52 -3.26 12.25
N ASP A 55 -5.10 -4.40 11.84
CA ASP A 55 -6.28 -4.43 10.96
C ASP A 55 -6.13 -3.63 9.63
N LEU A 56 -4.93 -3.64 9.03
CA LEU A 56 -4.68 -3.13 7.67
C LEU A 56 -4.32 -4.27 6.74
N GLU A 57 -5.07 -4.43 5.64
CA GLU A 57 -4.95 -5.59 4.76
C GLU A 57 -4.22 -5.29 3.45
N ASN A 58 -4.37 -4.09 2.87
CA ASN A 58 -3.90 -3.83 1.50
C ASN A 58 -2.91 -2.66 1.42
N LEU A 59 -1.85 -2.86 0.63
CA LEU A 59 -0.86 -1.83 0.30
C LEU A 59 -0.62 -1.79 -1.22
N ILE A 60 -0.71 -0.59 -1.80
CA ILE A 60 -0.32 -0.31 -3.18
C ILE A 60 0.74 0.78 -3.19
N LEU A 61 1.93 0.46 -3.71
CA LEU A 61 2.99 1.44 -3.92
C LEU A 61 2.73 2.22 -5.21
N THR A 62 2.63 3.55 -5.11
CA THR A 62 2.28 4.45 -6.23
C THR A 62 3.39 5.38 -6.66
N GLY A 63 4.46 5.51 -5.86
CA GLY A 63 5.59 6.36 -6.20
C GLY A 63 6.39 5.83 -7.39
N THR A 64 7.32 6.62 -7.90
CA THR A 64 8.12 6.26 -9.08
C THR A 64 9.50 5.68 -8.74
N GLY A 65 9.91 5.73 -7.47
CA GLY A 65 11.21 5.24 -7.01
C GLY A 65 11.26 3.73 -6.73
N ASN A 66 12.42 3.26 -6.29
CA ASN A 66 12.60 1.92 -5.72
C ASN A 66 12.03 1.90 -4.30
N LEU A 67 10.77 1.49 -4.17
CA LEU A 67 10.04 1.51 -2.90
C LEU A 67 9.90 0.12 -2.30
N ASN A 68 9.88 0.03 -0.99
CA ASN A 68 9.67 -1.23 -0.27
C ASN A 68 8.31 -1.24 0.42
N GLY A 69 7.69 -2.42 0.44
CA GLY A 69 6.41 -2.66 1.09
C GLY A 69 6.57 -3.76 2.15
N THR A 70 6.10 -3.50 3.37
CA THR A 70 6.09 -4.51 4.44
C THR A 70 4.66 -4.73 4.95
N GLY A 71 4.23 -5.98 5.03
CA GLY A 71 2.96 -6.40 5.61
C GLY A 71 2.98 -6.39 7.14
N ASN A 72 2.07 -7.14 7.75
CA ASN A 72 1.90 -7.33 9.18
C ASN A 72 1.62 -8.82 9.51
N GLY A 73 0.80 -9.09 10.53
CA GLY A 73 0.47 -10.47 10.94
C GLY A 73 -0.79 -11.04 10.29
N LEU A 74 -1.44 -10.28 9.41
CA LEU A 74 -2.69 -10.63 8.72
C LEU A 74 -2.40 -11.22 7.33
N ALA A 75 -3.44 -11.63 6.62
CA ALA A 75 -3.30 -11.96 5.20
C ALA A 75 -3.26 -10.65 4.38
N ASN A 76 -2.07 -10.20 3.98
CA ASN A 76 -1.92 -8.93 3.27
C ASN A 76 -1.97 -9.09 1.75
N VAL A 77 -2.51 -8.07 1.06
CA VAL A 77 -2.36 -7.90 -0.39
C VAL A 77 -1.42 -6.72 -0.64
N ILE A 78 -0.22 -7.00 -1.17
CA ILE A 78 0.81 -5.98 -1.42
C ILE A 78 1.12 -5.91 -2.90
N THR A 79 0.90 -4.74 -3.51
CA THR A 79 1.22 -4.46 -4.90
C THR A 79 2.38 -3.46 -4.99
N GLY A 80 3.45 -3.85 -5.66
CA GLY A 80 4.60 -2.99 -5.95
C GLY A 80 4.31 -1.88 -6.97
N ASN A 81 5.35 -1.12 -7.33
CA ASN A 81 5.34 -0.14 -8.41
C ASN A 81 6.27 -0.58 -9.55
N ALA A 82 6.47 0.27 -10.57
CA ALA A 82 7.35 -0.03 -11.70
C ALA A 82 8.86 -0.04 -11.36
N GLY A 83 9.25 0.37 -10.15
CA GLY A 83 10.62 0.38 -9.66
C GLY A 83 11.07 -0.99 -9.15
N ALA A 84 12.31 -1.07 -8.65
CA ALA A 84 12.77 -2.26 -7.95
C ALA A 84 12.20 -2.27 -6.53
N ASN A 85 11.21 -3.13 -6.26
CA ASN A 85 10.60 -3.26 -4.94
C ASN A 85 11.15 -4.46 -4.17
N VAL A 86 11.32 -4.28 -2.85
CA VAL A 86 11.35 -5.40 -1.90
C VAL A 86 10.00 -5.45 -1.21
N LEU A 87 9.27 -6.55 -1.41
CA LEU A 87 7.98 -6.80 -0.76
C LEU A 87 8.15 -7.92 0.27
N ASN A 88 7.69 -7.67 1.50
CA ASN A 88 7.75 -8.63 2.59
C ASN A 88 6.41 -8.68 3.33
N GLY A 89 5.62 -9.73 3.11
CA GLY A 89 4.33 -9.93 3.79
C GLY A 89 4.42 -10.17 5.29
N LEU A 90 5.61 -10.53 5.81
CA LEU A 90 5.83 -11.02 7.17
C LEU A 90 5.10 -12.33 7.46
N VAL A 91 4.13 -12.32 8.39
CA VAL A 91 3.41 -13.51 8.83
C VAL A 91 2.01 -13.42 8.28
N GLY A 92 1.50 -14.49 7.68
CA GLY A 92 0.17 -14.47 7.10
C GLY A 92 0.12 -15.30 5.84
N ALA A 93 -1.08 -15.38 5.26
CA ALA A 93 -1.27 -15.93 3.92
C ALA A 93 -1.33 -14.77 2.93
N ASP A 94 -0.16 -14.29 2.49
CA ASP A 94 -0.05 -13.05 1.72
C ASP A 94 -0.19 -13.26 0.21
N THR A 95 -0.73 -12.25 -0.46
CA THR A 95 -0.68 -12.12 -1.92
C THR A 95 0.21 -10.93 -2.27
N MET A 96 1.35 -11.19 -2.89
CA MET A 96 2.29 -10.15 -3.31
C MET A 96 2.46 -10.15 -4.82
N SER A 97 2.27 -8.98 -5.43
CA SER A 97 2.48 -8.76 -6.86
C SER A 97 3.56 -7.70 -7.07
N PRO A 98 4.40 -7.81 -8.11
CA PRO A 98 5.15 -6.66 -8.61
C PRO A 98 4.19 -5.56 -9.10
N ALA A 99 4.72 -4.50 -9.73
CA ALA A 99 3.95 -3.44 -10.37
C ALA A 99 2.60 -3.91 -10.91
N PRO A 100 1.48 -3.15 -10.72
CA PRO A 100 0.25 -3.48 -11.42
C PRO A 100 0.58 -3.56 -12.90
N ALA A 101 0.07 -4.58 -13.59
CA ALA A 101 0.31 -4.76 -15.01
C ALA A 101 -0.24 -3.54 -15.77
N THR A 102 0.57 -2.48 -15.87
CA THR A 102 0.37 -1.42 -16.85
C THR A 102 0.28 -2.17 -18.15
N SER A 103 -0.85 -2.04 -18.85
CA SER A 103 -1.10 -2.72 -20.11
C SER A 103 0.20 -2.73 -20.90
N MET A 104 0.82 -3.91 -21.02
CA MET A 104 1.95 -4.07 -21.92
C MET A 104 1.35 -3.75 -23.28
N GLY A 105 1.54 -2.51 -23.76
CA GLY A 105 1.30 -2.16 -25.14
C GLY A 105 1.97 -3.25 -25.98
N PRO A 106 1.35 -3.66 -27.10
CA PRO A 106 1.79 -4.84 -27.83
C PRO A 106 3.29 -4.75 -28.02
N ALA A 107 4.01 -5.72 -27.47
CA ALA A 107 5.45 -5.82 -27.65
C ALA A 107 5.67 -5.77 -29.16
N THR A 108 6.17 -4.64 -29.67
CA THR A 108 6.65 -4.54 -31.03
C THR A 108 7.93 -5.35 -31.06
N ALA A 109 7.77 -6.67 -31.15
CA ALA A 109 8.82 -7.55 -31.60
C ALA A 109 9.26 -6.98 -32.96
N SER A 110 10.44 -6.38 -32.98
CA SER A 110 11.12 -6.03 -34.22
C SER A 110 11.52 -7.36 -34.86
N PRO A 111 10.91 -7.81 -35.98
CA PRO A 111 11.39 -9.01 -36.64
C PRO A 111 12.76 -8.72 -37.23
N THR A 112 13.71 -9.61 -36.94
CA THR A 112 15.02 -9.67 -37.62
C THR A 112 14.84 -10.16 -39.04
#